data_AF-A0A9N9R4D6-F1
#
_entry.id   AF-A0A9N9R4D6-F1
#
_cell.length_a   1.000
_cell.length_b   1.000
_cell.length_c   1.000
_cell.angle_alpha   90.00
_cell.angle_beta   90.00
_cell.angle_gamma   90.00
#
_symmetry.space_group_name_H-M   'P 1'
#
loop_
_entity.id
_entity.type
_entity.pdbx_description
1 polymer ?
#
loop_
_entity_poly.entity_id
_entity_poly.type
_entity_poly.pdbx_seq_one_letter_code
_entity_poly.pdbx_strand_id
1 'polypeptide(L)'
;MSNYQEIVNLNVGGTRFSTSWHTLTWVPDTFFTALLSGRIPTVRDETGAIFIDRDPQLFGLILNFLRTRDIDLNNVNIRSLRHECDYFGITPLSRRLALCDEMNHSSCGDVLFYGYLPPPLNTALPNNSRSGNGCSRKNSTASSTEVTGNRTHSRNSSLDLRTVGRIPSQDQLRFRNLLMSYH
;
A
#
# COMPACT_ATOMS: atom_id res chain seq x y z
N MET A 1 -39.76 -3.58 -5.15
CA MET A 1 -38.92 -3.29 -6.32
C MET A 1 -37.92 -2.23 -5.91
N SER A 2 -36.64 -2.56 -5.83
CA SER A 2 -35.59 -1.58 -5.53
C SER A 2 -35.46 -0.62 -6.70
N ASN A 3 -35.75 0.66 -6.48
CA ASN A 3 -35.78 1.68 -7.50
C ASN A 3 -34.33 2.13 -7.76
N TYR A 4 -33.59 1.39 -8.59
CA TYR A 4 -32.15 1.61 -8.82
C TYR A 4 -31.78 2.98 -9.40
N GLN A 5 -32.77 3.77 -9.83
CA GLN A 5 -32.63 5.14 -10.31
C GLN A 5 -33.00 6.19 -9.24
N GLU A 6 -33.33 5.79 -8.02
CA GLU A 6 -33.67 6.70 -6.94
C GLU A 6 -32.46 7.55 -6.54
N ILE A 7 -32.68 8.86 -6.48
CA ILE A 7 -31.70 9.82 -6.00
C ILE A 7 -31.67 9.74 -4.48
N VAL A 8 -30.48 9.51 -3.94
CA VAL A 8 -30.19 9.52 -2.51
C VAL A 8 -29.46 10.82 -2.18
N ASN A 9 -30.02 11.57 -1.23
CA ASN A 9 -29.43 12.79 -0.71
C ASN A 9 -28.75 12.50 0.63
N LEU A 10 -27.47 12.87 0.72
CA LEU A 10 -26.62 12.69 1.88
C LEU A 10 -26.12 14.05 2.36
N ASN A 11 -26.04 14.21 3.67
CA ASN A 11 -25.39 15.33 4.33
C ASN A 11 -24.21 14.78 5.13
N VAL A 12 -22.99 14.98 4.62
CA VAL A 12 -21.75 14.45 5.23
C VAL A 12 -21.02 15.62 5.88
N GLY A 13 -20.93 15.63 7.21
CA GLY A 13 -20.25 16.68 7.96
C GLY A 13 -20.73 18.11 7.65
N GLY A 14 -22.00 18.27 7.24
CA GLY A 14 -22.60 19.55 6.83
C GLY A 14 -22.59 19.81 5.31
N THR A 15 -21.89 18.99 4.52
CA THR A 15 -21.83 19.13 3.05
C THR A 15 -22.84 18.21 2.38
N ARG A 16 -23.60 18.76 1.43
CA ARG A 16 -24.62 18.01 0.68
C ARG A 16 -24.03 17.26 -0.50
N PHE A 17 -24.41 16.00 -0.62
CA PHE A 17 -24.13 15.16 -1.77
C PHE A 17 -25.42 14.54 -2.29
N SER A 18 -25.56 14.49 -3.61
CA SER A 18 -26.62 13.73 -4.28
C SER A 18 -26.00 12.65 -5.15
N THR A 19 -26.53 11.44 -5.07
CA THR A 19 -26.04 10.29 -5.82
C THR A 19 -27.18 9.31 -6.09
N SER A 20 -26.95 8.25 -6.85
CA SER A 20 -27.96 7.21 -7.09
C SER A 20 -27.80 6.04 -6.13
N TRP A 21 -28.90 5.32 -5.91
CA TRP A 21 -28.90 4.03 -5.21
C TRP A 21 -27.85 3.08 -5.81
N HIS A 22 -27.82 2.99 -7.14
CA HIS A 22 -26.87 2.14 -7.87
C HIS A 22 -25.40 2.44 -7.55
N THR A 23 -25.02 3.72 -7.44
CA THR A 23 -23.64 4.10 -7.08
C THR A 23 -23.27 3.60 -5.67
N LEU A 24 -24.18 3.75 -4.71
CA LEU A 24 -23.93 3.38 -3.31
C LEU A 24 -23.97 1.86 -3.08
N THR A 25 -24.76 1.13 -3.86
CA THR A 25 -24.89 -0.33 -3.73
C THR A 25 -23.99 -1.12 -4.69
N TRP A 26 -23.08 -0.46 -5.39
CA TRP A 26 -22.17 -1.15 -6.29
C TRP A 26 -21.27 -2.15 -5.55
N VAL A 27 -20.73 -1.76 -4.40
CA VAL A 27 -20.07 -2.70 -3.49
C VAL A 27 -21.12 -3.27 -2.54
N PRO A 28 -21.33 -4.59 -2.51
CA PRO A 28 -22.21 -5.22 -1.53
C PRO A 28 -21.61 -5.13 -0.12
N ASP A 29 -22.45 -5.32 0.89
CA ASP A 29 -22.04 -5.44 2.30
C ASP A 29 -21.26 -4.23 2.85
N THR A 30 -21.60 -3.04 2.35
CA THR A 30 -21.05 -1.76 2.81
C THR A 30 -21.98 -1.05 3.78
N PHE A 31 -21.46 -0.03 4.46
CA PHE A 31 -22.25 0.92 5.26
C PHE A 31 -23.48 1.41 4.49
N PHE A 32 -23.31 1.78 3.21
CA PHE A 32 -24.41 2.30 2.40
C PHE A 32 -25.47 1.26 2.10
N THR A 33 -25.10 0.00 1.85
CA THR A 33 -26.10 -1.06 1.66
C THR A 33 -26.90 -1.33 2.94
N ALA A 34 -26.27 -1.24 4.11
CA ALA A 34 -26.96 -1.31 5.39
C ALA A 34 -27.87 -0.09 5.63
N LEU A 35 -27.39 1.10 5.30
CA LEU A 35 -28.11 2.37 5.37
C LEU A 35 -29.40 2.34 4.54
N LEU A 36 -29.27 1.93 3.28
CA LEU A 36 -30.36 1.93 2.31
C LEU A 36 -31.33 0.77 2.50
N SER A 37 -30.89 -0.34 3.11
CA SER A 37 -31.79 -1.43 3.52
C SER A 37 -32.56 -1.13 4.82
N GLY A 38 -32.28 0.00 5.47
CA GLY A 38 -32.92 0.38 6.74
C GLY A 38 -32.49 -0.48 7.93
N ARG A 39 -31.42 -1.26 7.79
CA ARG A 39 -30.88 -2.10 8.88
C ARG A 39 -30.22 -1.27 9.98
N ILE A 40 -29.76 -0.07 9.63
CA ILE A 40 -29.16 0.87 10.57
C ILE A 40 -30.04 2.12 10.72
N PRO A 41 -30.19 2.65 11.93
CA PRO A 41 -30.93 3.89 12.15
C PRO A 41 -30.25 5.05 11.41
N THR A 42 -31.04 5.89 10.75
CA THR A 42 -30.55 7.05 10.00
C THR A 42 -31.08 8.34 10.61
N VAL A 43 -30.17 9.26 10.92
CA VAL A 43 -30.54 10.64 11.25
C VAL A 43 -30.72 11.39 9.93
N ARG A 44 -31.74 12.25 9.85
CA ARG A 44 -31.96 13.11 8.69
C ARG A 44 -31.88 14.56 9.11
N ASP A 45 -31.36 15.40 8.21
CA ASP A 45 -31.37 16.85 8.42
C ASP A 45 -32.75 17.47 8.12
N GLU A 46 -32.85 18.79 8.27
CA GLU A 46 -34.08 19.56 8.02
C GLU A 46 -34.65 19.44 6.59
N THR A 47 -33.84 18.98 5.64
CA THR A 47 -34.27 18.76 4.25
C THR A 47 -34.59 17.30 3.93
N GLY A 48 -34.44 16.41 4.91
CA GLY A 48 -34.64 14.97 4.74
C GLY A 48 -33.43 14.23 4.15
N ALA A 49 -32.26 14.85 4.03
CA ALA A 49 -31.03 14.18 3.61
C ALA A 49 -30.46 13.36 4.75
N ILE A 50 -29.88 12.19 4.44
CA ILE A 50 -29.31 11.30 5.48
C ILE A 50 -28.02 11.91 6.00
N PHE A 51 -27.96 12.18 7.29
CA PHE A 51 -26.80 12.77 7.94
C PHE A 51 -25.74 11.73 8.30
N ILE A 52 -24.49 12.04 7.99
CA ILE A 52 -23.30 11.22 8.23
C ILE A 52 -22.24 12.13 8.87
N ASP A 53 -21.85 11.82 10.10
CA ASP A 53 -20.87 12.61 10.85
C ASP A 53 -19.42 12.23 10.47
N ARG A 54 -19.04 12.47 9.20
CA ARG A 54 -17.72 12.16 8.63
C ARG A 54 -17.18 13.32 7.79
N ASP A 55 -15.91 13.22 7.42
CA ASP A 55 -15.22 14.22 6.59
C ASP A 55 -15.80 14.28 5.16
N PRO A 56 -16.33 15.43 4.70
CA PRO A 56 -16.91 15.56 3.37
C PRO A 56 -15.89 15.53 2.22
N GLN A 57 -14.66 16.00 2.44
CA GLN A 57 -13.62 16.04 1.42
C GLN A 57 -13.18 14.62 1.06
N LEU A 58 -12.89 13.80 2.07
CA LEU A 58 -12.52 12.39 1.85
C LEU A 58 -13.70 11.58 1.32
N PHE A 59 -14.92 11.83 1.80
CA PHE A 59 -16.11 11.21 1.26
C PHE A 59 -16.30 11.51 -0.24
N GLY A 60 -16.02 12.74 -0.68
CA GLY A 60 -16.07 13.10 -2.10
C GLY A 60 -15.18 12.21 -2.98
N LEU A 61 -13.97 11.89 -2.52
CA LEU A 61 -13.05 10.97 -3.20
C LEU A 61 -13.62 9.55 -3.26
N ILE A 62 -14.14 9.05 -2.15
CA ILE A 62 -14.77 7.73 -2.07
C ILE A 62 -15.97 7.64 -3.02
N LEU A 63 -16.80 8.69 -3.05
CA LEU A 63 -17.97 8.74 -3.92
C LEU A 63 -17.57 8.75 -5.40
N ASN A 64 -16.51 9.47 -5.75
CA ASN A 64 -15.97 9.47 -7.12
C ASN A 64 -15.41 8.10 -7.51
N PHE A 65 -14.73 7.41 -6.59
CA PHE A 65 -14.33 6.02 -6.79
C PHE A 65 -15.54 5.10 -7.02
N LEU A 66 -16.63 5.26 -6.27
CA LEU A 66 -17.87 4.51 -6.47
C LEU A 66 -18.58 4.81 -7.80
N ARG A 67 -18.26 5.93 -8.47
CA ARG A 67 -18.79 6.26 -9.80
C ARG A 67 -17.89 5.76 -10.93
N THR A 68 -16.58 6.00 -10.83
CA THR A 68 -15.62 5.82 -11.93
C THR A 68 -14.82 4.53 -11.85
N ARG A 69 -14.79 3.87 -10.68
CA ARG A 69 -13.90 2.74 -10.34
C ARG A 69 -12.42 3.13 -10.24
N ASP A 70 -12.12 4.42 -10.28
CA ASP A 70 -10.76 4.93 -10.25
C ASP A 70 -10.58 6.02 -9.19
N ILE A 71 -9.33 6.25 -8.79
CA ILE A 71 -8.97 7.24 -7.79
C ILE A 71 -7.56 7.77 -8.04
N ASP A 72 -7.43 9.10 -8.01
CA ASP A 72 -6.13 9.77 -8.02
C ASP A 72 -5.62 9.94 -6.58
N LEU A 73 -4.40 9.47 -6.34
CA LEU A 73 -3.76 9.48 -5.02
C LEU A 73 -2.64 10.52 -4.88
N ASN A 74 -2.32 11.28 -5.93
CA ASN A 74 -1.12 12.14 -5.97
C ASN A 74 -1.06 13.19 -4.83
N ASN A 75 -2.22 13.70 -4.39
CA ASN A 75 -2.31 14.76 -3.38
C ASN A 75 -3.17 14.35 -2.18
N VAL A 76 -3.31 13.05 -1.92
CA VAL A 76 -4.22 12.54 -0.90
C VAL A 76 -3.44 11.84 0.20
N ASN A 77 -3.77 12.15 1.45
CA ASN A 77 -3.26 11.38 2.58
C ASN A 77 -3.87 9.97 2.57
N ILE A 78 -3.09 8.99 2.12
CA ILE A 78 -3.50 7.58 1.96
C ILE A 78 -4.05 7.02 3.27
N ARG A 79 -3.42 7.34 4.40
CA ARG A 79 -3.83 6.83 5.72
C ARG A 79 -5.20 7.36 6.13
N SER A 80 -5.43 8.67 5.99
CA SER A 80 -6.72 9.28 6.30
C SER A 80 -7.82 8.73 5.40
N LEU A 81 -7.55 8.63 4.09
CA LEU A 81 -8.52 8.07 3.14
C LEU A 81 -8.84 6.60 3.45
N ARG A 82 -7.82 5.81 3.83
CA ARG A 82 -8.02 4.40 4.22
C ARG A 82 -8.93 4.28 5.45
N HIS A 83 -8.75 5.12 6.47
CA HIS A 83 -9.63 5.14 7.64
C HIS A 83 -11.10 5.40 7.26
N GLU A 84 -11.35 6.31 6.31
CA GLU A 84 -12.72 6.52 5.80
C GLU A 84 -13.22 5.30 5.01
N CYS A 85 -12.37 4.68 4.18
CA CYS A 85 -12.75 3.47 3.44
C CYS A 85 -13.14 2.33 4.37
N ASP A 86 -12.41 2.16 5.49
CA ASP A 86 -12.72 1.17 6.51
C ASP A 86 -14.04 1.48 7.21
N TYR A 87 -14.31 2.75 7.54
CA TYR A 87 -15.57 3.19 8.13
C TYR A 87 -16.76 2.86 7.22
N PHE A 88 -16.68 3.19 5.92
CA PHE A 88 -17.76 2.92 4.96
C PHE A 88 -17.80 1.46 4.50
N GLY A 89 -16.82 0.63 4.87
CA GLY A 89 -16.72 -0.77 4.45
C GLY A 89 -16.34 -0.96 2.98
N ILE A 90 -15.69 0.03 2.33
CA ILE A 90 -15.26 -0.05 0.92
C ILE A 90 -13.97 -0.88 0.82
N THR A 91 -14.12 -2.19 1.07
CA THR A 91 -13.01 -3.16 1.14
C THR A 91 -12.09 -3.14 -0.09
N PRO A 92 -12.60 -3.06 -1.35
CA PRO A 92 -11.72 -3.04 -2.52
C PRO A 92 -10.76 -1.84 -2.54
N LEU A 93 -11.24 -0.67 -2.11
CA LEU A 93 -10.41 0.54 -2.05
C LEU A 93 -9.47 0.50 -0.85
N SER A 94 -9.95 0.13 0.34
CA SER A 94 -9.12 0.00 1.54
C SER A 94 -7.92 -0.94 1.31
N ARG A 95 -8.14 -2.10 0.67
CA ARG A 95 -7.05 -3.04 0.33
C ARG A 95 -6.03 -2.43 -0.62
N ARG A 96 -6.48 -1.72 -1.66
CA ARG A 96 -5.57 -1.03 -2.60
C ARG A 96 -4.72 0.00 -1.87
N LEU A 97 -5.33 0.82 -1.01
CA LEU A 97 -4.62 1.85 -0.24
C LEU A 97 -3.61 1.25 0.73
N ALA A 98 -3.93 0.12 1.37
CA ALA A 98 -3.00 -0.59 2.25
C ALA A 98 -1.73 -1.05 1.49
N LEU A 99 -1.89 -1.59 0.28
CA LEU A 99 -0.76 -1.99 -0.55
C LEU A 99 0.10 -0.80 -1.01
N CYS A 100 -0.54 0.35 -1.33
CA CYS A 100 0.19 1.57 -1.67
C CYS A 100 1.01 2.09 -0.48
N ASP A 101 0.46 2.00 0.74
CA ASP A 101 1.15 2.38 1.97
C ASP A 101 2.36 1.47 2.25
N GLU A 102 2.19 0.15 2.12
CA GLU A 102 3.28 -0.84 2.29
C GLU A 102 4.40 -0.68 1.25
N MET A 103 4.06 -0.36 0.00
CA MET A 103 5.04 -0.14 -1.06
C MET A 103 5.88 1.12 -0.82
N ASN A 104 5.29 2.17 -0.24
CA ASN A 104 6.03 3.38 0.15
C ASN A 104 6.98 3.14 1.33
N HIS A 105 6.70 2.13 2.16
CA HIS A 105 7.55 1.73 3.29
C HIS A 105 8.55 0.62 2.97
N SER A 106 8.33 -0.11 1.87
CA SER A 106 9.25 -1.13 1.40
C SER A 106 10.37 -0.45 0.61
N SER A 107 11.57 -0.38 1.20
CA SER A 107 12.81 -0.01 0.50
C SER A 107 13.20 -1.11 -0.50
N CYS A 108 12.36 -1.41 -1.48
CA CYS A 108 12.62 -2.37 -2.55
C CYS A 108 13.53 -1.73 -3.60
N GLY A 109 14.75 -1.38 -3.17
CA GLY A 109 15.83 -0.83 -3.99
C GLY A 109 17.23 -1.25 -3.50
N ASP A 110 17.35 -1.81 -2.29
CA ASP A 110 18.66 -2.14 -1.69
C ASP A 110 19.04 -3.62 -1.73
N VAL A 111 18.23 -4.51 -2.34
CA VAL A 111 18.71 -5.87 -2.62
C VAL A 111 19.51 -5.85 -3.93
N LEU A 112 20.65 -5.17 -3.90
CA LEU A 112 21.73 -5.41 -4.83
C LEU A 112 22.15 -6.88 -4.65
N PHE A 113 21.74 -7.74 -5.58
CA PHE A 113 22.42 -9.01 -5.79
C PHE A 113 23.86 -8.69 -6.22
N TYR A 114 24.77 -8.53 -5.26
CA TYR A 114 26.23 -8.59 -5.48
C TYR A 114 26.70 -10.03 -5.76
N GLY A 115 25.87 -10.83 -6.42
CA GLY A 115 26.31 -12.01 -7.13
C GLY A 115 26.69 -11.59 -8.53
N TYR A 116 27.91 -11.10 -8.72
CA TYR A 116 28.51 -11.05 -10.06
C TYR A 116 28.43 -12.46 -10.62
N LEU A 117 27.46 -12.73 -11.48
CA LEU A 117 27.46 -13.89 -12.35
C LEU A 117 28.56 -13.63 -13.38
N PRO A 118 29.70 -14.33 -13.34
CA PRO A 118 30.64 -14.25 -14.44
C PRO A 118 29.92 -14.71 -15.72
N PRO A 119 30.09 -14.00 -16.85
CA PRO A 119 29.50 -14.42 -18.12
C PRO A 119 29.97 -15.85 -18.44
N PRO A 120 29.10 -16.71 -19.01
CA PRO A 120 29.49 -18.07 -19.34
C PRO A 120 30.68 -18.05 -20.31
N LEU A 121 31.77 -18.69 -19.91
CA LEU A 121 32.92 -18.93 -20.79
C LEU A 121 32.44 -19.83 -21.93
N ASN A 122 32.37 -19.29 -23.15
CA ASN A 122 32.27 -20.10 -24.35
C ASN A 122 33.50 -21.01 -24.42
N THR A 123 33.33 -22.28 -24.07
CA THR A 123 34.36 -23.31 -24.28
C THR A 123 34.50 -23.52 -25.78
N ALA A 124 35.49 -22.85 -26.38
CA ALA A 124 35.99 -23.27 -27.68
C ALA A 124 36.64 -24.65 -27.53
N LEU A 125 36.20 -25.60 -28.37
CA LEU A 125 36.69 -26.97 -28.47
C LEU A 125 38.22 -27.01 -28.65
N PRO A 126 38.91 -28.09 -28.21
CA PRO A 126 40.33 -28.22 -28.44
C PRO A 126 40.56 -28.57 -29.91
N ASN A 127 41.37 -27.77 -30.60
CA ASN A 127 41.92 -28.17 -31.89
C ASN A 127 43.44 -28.20 -31.81
N ASN A 128 43.96 -29.42 -31.88
CA ASN A 128 45.37 -29.75 -31.89
C ASN A 128 45.93 -29.54 -33.31
N SER A 129 46.79 -28.53 -33.49
CA SER A 129 47.77 -28.55 -34.58
C SER A 129 49.00 -27.71 -34.24
N ARG A 130 50.15 -28.35 -34.45
CA ARG A 130 51.52 -27.93 -34.14
C ARG A 130 52.06 -26.89 -35.13
N SER A 131 52.93 -26.01 -34.63
CA SER A 131 54.09 -25.30 -35.26
C SER A 131 54.11 -23.87 -34.73
N GLY A 132 55.18 -23.29 -34.20
CA GLY A 132 56.60 -23.39 -34.55
C GLY A 132 57.09 -21.94 -34.78
N ASN A 133 58.04 -21.49 -33.94
CA ASN A 133 58.93 -20.31 -34.08
C ASN A 133 58.37 -18.88 -34.01
N GLY A 134 59.11 -18.00 -33.30
CA GLY A 134 59.39 -16.64 -33.80
C GLY A 134 59.05 -15.44 -32.91
N CYS A 135 59.97 -15.09 -32.01
CA CYS A 135 60.49 -13.77 -31.65
C CYS A 135 59.67 -12.43 -31.76
N SER A 136 59.87 -11.61 -30.71
CA SER A 136 60.29 -10.18 -30.72
C SER A 136 59.27 -9.01 -30.78
N ARG A 137 59.47 -8.09 -29.81
CA ARG A 137 59.33 -6.61 -29.83
C ARG A 137 57.89 -6.05 -29.72
N LYS A 138 57.58 -4.93 -29.04
CA LYS A 138 58.28 -3.86 -28.29
C LYS A 138 57.20 -2.99 -27.60
N ASN A 139 57.55 -2.40 -26.44
CA ASN A 139 57.21 -1.06 -25.85
C ASN A 139 55.76 -0.50 -25.96
N SER A 140 55.20 0.28 -25.02
CA SER A 140 55.77 1.28 -24.11
C SER A 140 54.69 1.78 -23.10
N THR A 141 55.11 2.09 -21.86
CA THR A 141 54.85 3.33 -21.05
C THR A 141 53.47 4.03 -21.14
N ALA A 142 52.80 4.44 -20.05
CA ALA A 142 53.22 5.45 -19.05
C ALA A 142 52.24 5.42 -17.84
N SER A 143 52.70 5.14 -16.62
CA SER A 143 53.04 6.05 -15.50
C SER A 143 51.87 6.71 -14.72
N SER A 144 51.59 6.11 -13.57
CA SER A 144 51.41 6.62 -12.19
C SER A 144 51.01 8.08 -11.93
N THR A 145 50.06 8.25 -11.01
CA THR A 145 50.19 9.18 -9.85
C THR A 145 49.24 8.74 -8.72
N GLU A 146 49.82 8.48 -7.56
CA GLU A 146 49.14 8.21 -6.27
C GLU A 146 48.99 9.51 -5.47
N VAL A 147 48.13 9.50 -4.43
CA VAL A 147 48.22 10.16 -3.09
C VAL A 147 46.80 10.12 -2.46
N THR A 148 46.50 9.11 -1.63
CA THR A 148 46.56 9.02 -0.15
C THR A 148 45.53 9.85 0.63
N GLY A 149 44.85 9.22 1.62
CA GLY A 149 44.05 9.94 2.61
C GLY A 149 42.98 9.16 3.39
N ASN A 150 43.38 8.13 4.14
CA ASN A 150 42.85 7.64 5.43
C ASN A 150 41.34 7.71 5.76
N ARG A 151 40.70 6.52 5.88
CA ARG A 151 39.50 6.33 6.71
C ARG A 151 39.85 5.54 7.97
N THR A 152 39.56 6.16 9.11
CA THR A 152 39.77 5.65 10.46
C THR A 152 38.46 5.15 11.08
N HIS A 153 38.57 4.00 11.77
CA HIS A 153 37.78 3.49 12.90
C HIS A 153 36.31 3.05 12.66
N SER A 154 35.76 2.04 13.34
CA SER A 154 36.27 0.89 14.11
C SER A 154 35.05 0.11 14.65
N ARG A 155 35.21 -1.22 14.78
CA ARG A 155 34.57 -2.16 15.75
C ARG A 155 33.08 -2.49 15.53
N ASN A 156 32.76 -3.76 15.23
CA ASN A 156 32.56 -4.87 16.19
C ASN A 156 31.55 -4.46 17.29
N SER A 157 30.47 -5.18 17.59
CA SER A 157 30.26 -6.63 17.58
C SER A 157 28.89 -6.95 18.20
N SER A 158 28.28 -8.05 17.75
CA SER A 158 27.57 -9.08 18.55
C SER A 158 26.29 -8.74 19.34
N LEU A 159 25.44 -9.78 19.46
CA LEU A 159 24.35 -10.06 20.42
C LEU A 159 22.94 -9.94 19.84
N ASP A 160 21.98 -10.82 20.15
CA ASP A 160 21.99 -12.24 20.49
C ASP A 160 20.52 -12.65 20.36
N LEU A 161 20.28 -13.86 19.88
CA LEU A 161 18.94 -14.42 19.77
C LEU A 161 18.65 -15.14 21.08
N ARG A 162 17.72 -14.65 21.92
CA ARG A 162 16.94 -15.47 22.87
C ARG A 162 15.94 -14.66 23.71
N THR A 163 14.76 -15.26 23.87
CA THR A 163 13.90 -15.28 25.08
C THR A 163 12.48 -14.70 24.93
N VAL A 164 11.55 -15.63 24.67
CA VAL A 164 10.32 -15.92 25.44
C VAL A 164 9.47 -14.74 25.95
N GLY A 165 8.28 -14.61 25.34
CA GLY A 165 6.97 -14.57 26.01
C GLY A 165 6.65 -13.47 27.02
N ARG A 166 5.73 -12.55 26.65
CA ARG A 166 4.75 -11.95 27.59
C ARG A 166 3.54 -11.31 26.86
N ILE A 167 2.39 -11.94 27.06
CA ILE A 167 1.01 -11.44 27.35
C ILE A 167 0.49 -10.19 26.59
N PRO A 168 -0.66 -10.29 25.89
CA PRO A 168 -1.34 -9.13 25.30
C PRO A 168 -2.00 -8.24 26.37
N SER A 169 -1.85 -6.93 26.19
CA SER A 169 -2.45 -5.86 26.98
C SER A 169 -3.99 -5.91 26.96
N GLN A 170 -4.58 -5.58 28.11
CA GLN A 170 -6.01 -5.72 28.46
C GLN A 170 -7.00 -4.86 27.66
N ASP A 171 -6.57 -4.06 26.69
CA ASP A 171 -7.46 -3.11 26.00
C ASP A 171 -8.22 -3.69 24.79
N GLN A 172 -7.93 -4.93 24.37
CA GLN A 172 -8.66 -5.58 23.27
C GLN A 172 -9.89 -6.40 23.70
N LEU A 173 -10.16 -6.56 25.00
CA LEU A 173 -11.27 -7.38 25.49
C LEU A 173 -12.59 -6.62 25.74
N ARG A 174 -12.63 -5.29 25.55
CA ARG A 174 -13.88 -4.53 25.68
C ARG A 174 -14.73 -4.44 24.42
N PHE A 175 -14.16 -4.62 23.22
CA PHE A 175 -14.93 -4.53 21.98
C PHE A 175 -15.58 -5.84 21.53
N ARG A 176 -15.10 -7.00 22.01
CA ARG A 176 -15.72 -8.31 21.68
C ARG A 176 -16.85 -8.72 22.64
N ASN A 177 -16.90 -8.15 23.85
CA ASN A 177 -17.94 -8.49 24.82
C ASN A 177 -19.25 -7.68 24.68
N LEU A 178 -19.30 -6.66 23.83
CA LEU A 178 -20.56 -5.94 23.57
C LEU A 178 -21.47 -6.63 22.53
N LEU A 179 -20.95 -7.62 21.81
CA LEU A 179 -21.67 -8.34 20.73
C LEU A 179 -22.25 -9.70 21.17
N MET A 180 -22.14 -10.06 22.45
CA MET A 180 -22.69 -11.31 23.00
C MET A 180 -23.73 -11.10 24.11
N SER A 181 -24.17 -9.87 24.37
CA SER A 181 -25.18 -9.57 25.39
C SER A 181 -26.55 -9.15 24.85
N TYR A 182 -26.82 -9.40 23.57
CA TYR A 182 -28.16 -9.32 22.98
C TYR A 182 -28.50 -10.64 22.31
N HIS A 183 -28.76 -11.66 23.13
CA HIS A 183 -29.77 -12.67 22.84
C HIS A 183 -30.24 -13.36 24.12
#